data_AF-A0A969DU85-F1
#
_entry.id   AF-A0A969DU85-F1
#
_cell.length_a   1.000
_cell.length_b   1.000
_cell.length_c   1.000
_cell.angle_alpha   90.00
_cell.angle_beta   90.00
_cell.angle_gamma   90.00
#
_symmetry.space_group_name_H-M   'P 1'
#
loop_
_entity.id
_entity.type
_entity.pdbx_description
1 polymer ?
#
loop_
_entity_poly.entity_id
_entity_poly.type
_entity_poly.pdbx_seq_one_letter_code
_entity_poly.pdbx_strand_id
1 'polypeptide(L)'
;MAVKLWDVRTVESIQGESAVGVQLAALLTNLSTQLTALLKPVATWFAGFGMPEFIVHWGHPAMMGIVVFVMGTTAAYMGWKIRTGAPGEDSATTRKLHKKLALWMTTFIGLGYTGGVLSLVMQDHPLLESPHFWTGTLALGLLGMNGAISMSKFGGGKPALRTTHAYIGSVAMVILLVHAALGVKLGLSI
;
A
#
# COMPACT_ATOMS: atom_id res chain seq x y z
N MET A 1 -31.47 -27.24 48.82
CA MET A 1 -31.76 -25.80 48.84
C MET A 1 -30.45 -25.05 49.07
N ALA A 2 -29.82 -24.54 48.02
CA ALA A 2 -28.77 -23.50 48.08
C ALA A 2 -28.48 -23.04 46.64
N VAL A 3 -28.85 -21.80 46.36
CA VAL A 3 -28.68 -21.06 45.11
C VAL A 3 -27.19 -20.84 44.84
N LYS A 4 -26.71 -21.19 43.64
CA LYS A 4 -25.36 -20.81 43.19
C LYS A 4 -25.47 -19.80 42.06
N LEU A 5 -25.25 -18.56 42.47
CA LEU A 5 -24.96 -17.36 41.69
C LEU A 5 -24.05 -17.65 40.49
N TRP A 6 -24.55 -17.48 39.27
CA TRP A 6 -23.77 -17.03 38.12
C TRP A 6 -24.62 -16.06 37.32
N ASP A 7 -24.11 -14.85 37.31
CA ASP A 7 -24.70 -13.56 37.00
C ASP A 7 -25.01 -13.39 35.50
N VAL A 8 -26.16 -12.81 35.18
CA VAL A 8 -26.64 -12.51 33.81
C VAL A 8 -25.95 -11.25 33.25
N ARG A 9 -24.71 -10.96 33.67
CA ARG A 9 -24.00 -9.69 33.38
C ARG A 9 -22.78 -9.82 32.47
N THR A 10 -22.68 -10.88 31.67
CA THR A 10 -21.61 -10.97 30.65
C THR A 10 -22.07 -10.61 29.24
N VAL A 11 -23.34 -10.19 29.06
CA VAL A 11 -23.82 -9.65 27.77
C VAL A 11 -23.73 -8.11 27.71
N GLU A 12 -23.48 -7.43 28.83
CA GLU A 12 -23.47 -5.96 28.90
C GLU A 12 -22.07 -5.31 28.79
N SER A 13 -20.99 -6.07 28.61
CA SER A 13 -19.65 -5.47 28.47
C SER A 13 -19.25 -5.14 27.02
N ILE A 14 -20.18 -5.20 26.06
CA ILE A 14 -20.02 -4.63 24.70
C ILE A 14 -20.93 -3.38 24.58
N GLN A 15 -20.97 -2.53 25.60
CA GLN A 15 -21.68 -1.23 25.56
C GLN A 15 -20.74 -0.04 25.27
N GLY A 16 -19.63 -0.29 24.56
CA GLY A 16 -18.67 0.75 24.18
C GLY A 16 -18.60 1.08 22.69
N GLU A 17 -19.07 0.19 21.81
CA GLU A 17 -19.08 0.46 20.37
C GLU A 17 -20.43 1.06 19.98
N SER A 18 -20.39 2.24 19.35
CA SER A 18 -21.61 2.82 18.78
C SER A 18 -22.19 1.83 17.76
N ALA A 19 -23.52 1.74 17.67
CA ALA A 19 -24.18 0.91 16.65
C ALA A 19 -23.66 1.19 15.22
N VAL A 20 -23.12 2.40 15.00
CA VAL A 20 -22.44 2.82 13.77
C VAL A 20 -21.13 2.04 13.54
N GLY A 21 -20.31 1.84 14.57
CA GLY A 21 -19.06 1.07 14.47
C GLY A 21 -19.29 -0.37 14.07
N VAL A 22 -20.27 -1.03 14.70
CA VAL A 22 -20.66 -2.41 14.40
C VAL A 22 -21.19 -2.55 12.97
N GLN A 23 -22.04 -1.60 12.53
CA GLN A 23 -22.56 -1.59 11.15
C GLN A 23 -21.46 -1.36 10.11
N LEU A 24 -20.49 -0.48 10.40
CA LEU A 24 -19.37 -0.22 9.49
C LEU A 24 -18.45 -1.44 9.38
N ALA A 25 -18.14 -2.11 10.49
CA ALA A 25 -17.36 -3.33 10.48
C ALA A 25 -18.06 -4.43 9.65
N ALA A 26 -19.36 -4.65 9.88
CA ALA A 26 -20.14 -5.60 9.10
C ALA A 26 -20.15 -5.28 7.60
N LEU A 27 -20.25 -3.98 7.23
CA LEU A 27 -20.18 -3.54 5.85
C LEU A 27 -18.80 -3.84 5.23
N LEU A 28 -17.70 -3.57 5.95
CA LEU A 28 -16.34 -3.82 5.48
C LEU A 28 -16.07 -5.31 5.28
N THR A 29 -16.49 -6.15 6.22
CA THR A 29 -16.37 -7.61 6.08
C THR A 29 -17.18 -8.12 4.90
N ASN A 30 -18.45 -7.71 4.75
CA ASN A 30 -19.29 -8.10 3.61
C ASN A 30 -18.68 -7.67 2.27
N LEU A 31 -18.16 -6.44 2.20
CA LEU A 31 -17.49 -5.93 1.00
C LEU A 31 -16.20 -6.73 0.71
N SER A 32 -15.42 -7.04 1.74
CA SER A 32 -14.21 -7.87 1.61
C SER A 32 -14.55 -9.24 1.04
N THR A 33 -15.60 -9.91 1.55
CA THR A 33 -16.03 -11.21 1.04
C THR A 33 -16.45 -11.15 -0.43
N GLN A 34 -17.21 -10.13 -0.83
CA GLN A 34 -17.61 -9.95 -2.22
C GLN A 34 -16.40 -9.70 -3.14
N LEU A 35 -15.45 -8.86 -2.71
CA LEU A 35 -14.22 -8.60 -3.45
C LEU A 35 -13.38 -9.87 -3.60
N THR A 36 -13.20 -10.64 -2.53
CA THR A 36 -12.51 -11.93 -2.58
C THR A 36 -13.20 -12.89 -3.55
N ALA A 37 -14.54 -12.98 -3.52
CA ALA A 37 -15.29 -13.84 -4.44
C ALA A 37 -15.10 -13.42 -5.92
N LEU A 38 -15.08 -12.12 -6.21
CA LEU A 38 -14.82 -11.59 -7.56
C LEU A 38 -13.39 -11.88 -8.04
N LEU A 39 -12.41 -11.86 -7.13
CA LEU A 39 -11.00 -12.09 -7.46
C LEU A 39 -10.61 -13.57 -7.47
N LYS A 40 -11.40 -14.44 -6.84
CA LYS A 40 -11.10 -15.87 -6.71
C LYS A 40 -10.82 -16.58 -8.05
N PRO A 41 -11.52 -16.32 -9.18
CA PRO A 41 -11.19 -16.93 -10.47
C PRO A 41 -9.78 -16.57 -10.95
N VAL A 42 -9.35 -15.32 -10.75
CA VAL A 42 -8.01 -14.86 -11.13
C VAL A 42 -6.96 -15.50 -10.22
N ALA A 43 -7.22 -15.53 -8.91
CA ALA A 43 -6.34 -16.19 -7.94
C ALA A 43 -6.18 -17.69 -8.24
N THR A 44 -7.26 -18.40 -8.57
CA THR A 44 -7.23 -19.82 -8.96
C THR A 44 -6.44 -20.05 -10.24
N TRP A 45 -6.52 -19.15 -11.22
CA TRP A 45 -5.70 -19.23 -12.43
C TRP A 45 -4.21 -19.16 -12.11
N PHE A 46 -3.79 -18.22 -11.25
CA PHE A 46 -2.39 -18.13 -10.80
C PHE A 46 -1.97 -19.30 -9.91
N ALA A 47 -2.87 -19.80 -9.05
CA ALA A 47 -2.62 -20.99 -8.22
C ALA A 47 -2.38 -22.25 -9.09
N GLY A 48 -3.01 -22.32 -10.28
CA GLY A 48 -2.83 -23.40 -11.25
C GLY A 48 -1.40 -23.58 -11.76
N PHE A 49 -0.50 -22.60 -11.56
CA PHE A 49 0.92 -22.73 -11.88
C PHE A 49 1.71 -23.58 -10.87
N GLY A 50 1.10 -23.98 -9.75
CA GLY A 50 1.78 -24.80 -8.73
C GLY A 50 2.92 -24.06 -8.04
N MET A 51 2.77 -22.75 -7.85
CA MET A 51 3.79 -21.93 -7.19
C MET A 51 3.99 -22.40 -5.74
N PRO A 52 5.24 -22.63 -5.29
CA PRO A 52 5.51 -22.95 -3.90
C PRO A 52 4.94 -21.91 -2.94
N GLU A 53 4.43 -22.36 -1.80
CA GLU A 53 3.86 -21.52 -0.74
C GLU A 53 4.80 -20.35 -0.38
N PHE A 54 6.09 -20.63 -0.22
CA PHE A 54 7.10 -19.60 0.05
C PHE A 54 7.10 -18.44 -0.96
N ILE A 55 6.88 -18.71 -2.24
CA ILE A 55 6.83 -17.66 -3.28
C ILE A 55 5.52 -16.89 -3.21
N VAL A 56 4.39 -17.56 -2.96
CA VAL A 56 3.08 -16.91 -2.78
C VAL A 56 3.10 -15.98 -1.56
N HIS A 57 3.75 -16.41 -0.49
CA HIS A 57 3.85 -15.70 0.78
C HIS A 57 4.83 -14.54 0.75
N TRP A 58 6.06 -14.80 0.30
CA TRP A 58 7.18 -13.86 0.41
C TRP A 58 7.56 -13.18 -0.90
N GLY A 59 7.01 -13.60 -2.04
CA GLY A 59 7.33 -13.03 -3.35
C GLY A 59 6.98 -11.54 -3.45
N HIS A 60 5.76 -11.16 -3.02
CA HIS A 60 5.35 -9.75 -2.97
C HIS A 60 6.25 -8.88 -2.07
N PRO A 61 6.43 -9.18 -0.77
CA PRO A 61 7.23 -8.33 0.10
C PRO A 61 8.71 -8.28 -0.29
N ALA A 62 9.29 -9.38 -0.81
CA ALA A 62 10.66 -9.39 -1.29
C ALA A 62 10.86 -8.44 -2.49
N MET A 63 10.00 -8.54 -3.51
CA MET A 63 10.09 -7.68 -4.69
C MET A 63 9.78 -6.21 -4.35
N MET A 64 8.76 -5.95 -3.52
CA MET A 64 8.43 -4.59 -3.11
C MET A 64 9.49 -3.97 -2.22
N GLY A 65 10.20 -4.76 -1.41
CA GLY A 65 11.37 -4.30 -0.67
C GLY A 65 12.42 -3.69 -1.60
N ILE A 66 12.76 -4.37 -2.69
CA ILE A 66 13.72 -3.85 -3.68
C ILE A 66 13.19 -2.55 -4.31
N VAL A 67 11.93 -2.53 -4.75
CA VAL A 67 11.33 -1.36 -5.41
C VAL A 67 11.32 -0.15 -4.46
N VAL A 68 10.88 -0.32 -3.22
CA VAL A 68 10.76 0.78 -2.26
C VAL A 68 12.13 1.25 -1.78
N PHE A 69 12.98 0.34 -1.30
CA PHE A 69 14.25 0.69 -0.67
C PHE A 69 15.34 1.06 -1.66
N VAL A 70 15.34 0.52 -2.88
CA VAL A 70 16.35 0.86 -3.91
C VAL A 70 15.81 1.92 -4.84
N MET A 71 14.73 1.64 -5.57
CA MET A 71 14.24 2.58 -6.57
C MET A 71 13.62 3.82 -5.92
N GLY A 72 12.84 3.63 -4.85
CA GLY A 72 12.14 4.71 -4.19
C GLY A 72 13.03 5.68 -3.46
N THR A 73 13.97 5.20 -2.65
CA THR A 73 14.94 6.07 -1.97
C THR A 73 15.80 6.83 -2.99
N THR A 74 16.26 6.15 -4.06
CA THR A 74 17.05 6.79 -5.12
C THR A 74 16.23 7.84 -5.88
N ALA A 75 14.97 7.55 -6.22
CA ALA A 75 14.08 8.49 -6.88
C ALA A 75 13.80 9.73 -6.01
N ALA A 76 13.54 9.52 -4.72
CA ALA A 76 13.31 10.59 -3.75
C ALA A 76 14.57 11.46 -3.56
N TYR A 77 15.73 10.83 -3.37
CA TYR A 77 17.02 11.51 -3.22
C TYR A 77 17.32 12.41 -4.43
N MET A 78 17.21 11.88 -5.65
CA MET A 78 17.41 12.68 -6.86
C MET A 78 16.38 13.81 -6.99
N GLY A 79 15.12 13.56 -6.60
CA GLY A 79 14.07 14.58 -6.61
C GLY A 79 14.44 15.79 -5.72
N TRP A 80 14.93 15.52 -4.52
CA TRP A 80 15.42 16.56 -3.61
C TRP A 80 16.70 17.22 -4.10
N LYS A 81 17.64 16.45 -4.67
CA LYS A 81 18.88 16.98 -5.27
C LYS A 81 18.58 17.99 -6.39
N ILE A 82 17.61 17.69 -7.26
CA ILE A 82 17.13 18.59 -8.32
C ILE A 82 16.55 19.88 -7.73
N ARG A 83 15.82 19.78 -6.61
CA ARG A 83 15.16 20.92 -5.97
C ARG A 83 16.14 21.84 -5.25
N THR A 84 17.11 21.29 -4.53
CA THR A 84 18.07 22.07 -3.74
C THR A 84 19.24 22.61 -4.56
N GLY A 85 19.40 22.13 -5.80
CA GLY A 85 20.47 22.60 -6.69
C GLY A 85 21.87 22.18 -6.22
N ALA A 86 22.00 21.00 -5.61
CA ALA A 86 23.26 20.54 -5.04
C ALA A 86 24.39 20.57 -6.10
N PRO A 87 25.56 21.16 -5.78
CA PRO A 87 26.65 21.37 -6.73
C PRO A 87 27.33 20.06 -7.17
N GLY A 88 27.85 20.03 -8.42
CA GLY A 88 28.80 19.01 -8.89
C GLY A 88 28.27 17.91 -9.82
N GLU A 89 27.01 17.95 -10.26
CA GLU A 89 26.45 16.92 -11.15
C GLU A 89 25.59 17.55 -12.28
N ASP A 90 25.54 16.90 -13.44
CA ASP A 90 24.71 17.34 -14.57
C ASP A 90 23.22 17.27 -14.20
N SER A 91 22.63 18.43 -13.90
CA SER A 91 21.23 18.58 -13.51
C SER A 91 20.24 18.01 -14.53
N ALA A 92 20.61 17.94 -15.82
CA ALA A 92 19.79 17.33 -16.86
C ALA A 92 19.77 15.80 -16.74
N THR A 93 20.94 15.19 -16.50
CA THR A 93 21.08 13.76 -16.25
C THR A 93 20.34 13.34 -14.98
N THR A 94 20.51 14.04 -13.86
CA THR A 94 19.79 13.75 -12.60
C THR A 94 18.27 13.83 -12.79
N ARG A 95 17.78 14.83 -13.54
CA ARG A 95 16.35 14.98 -13.85
C ARG A 95 15.82 13.83 -14.73
N LYS A 96 16.59 13.41 -15.73
CA LYS A 96 16.24 12.27 -16.59
C LYS A 96 16.15 10.98 -15.78
N LEU A 97 17.11 10.75 -14.88
CA LEU A 97 17.13 9.59 -14.00
C LEU A 97 15.97 9.60 -12.99
N HIS A 98 15.71 10.73 -12.32
CA HIS A 98 14.56 10.89 -11.43
C HIS A 98 13.25 10.56 -12.13
N LYS A 99 13.03 11.14 -13.33
CA LYS A 99 11.81 10.87 -14.11
C LYS A 99 11.68 9.37 -14.45
N LYS A 100 12.77 8.75 -14.91
CA LYS A 100 12.76 7.33 -15.31
C LYS A 100 12.51 6.42 -14.11
N LEU A 101 13.24 6.62 -13.01
CA LEU A 101 13.12 5.80 -11.81
C LEU A 101 11.76 5.99 -11.13
N ALA A 102 11.26 7.23 -11.00
CA ALA A 102 9.95 7.48 -10.41
C ALA A 102 8.81 6.84 -11.22
N LEU A 103 8.88 6.88 -12.55
CA LEU A 103 7.92 6.20 -13.42
C LEU A 103 7.95 4.68 -13.18
N TRP A 104 9.12 4.05 -13.30
CA TRP A 104 9.23 2.60 -13.13
C TRP A 104 8.90 2.13 -11.72
N MET A 105 9.32 2.88 -10.70
CA MET A 105 8.95 2.60 -9.32
C MET A 105 7.43 2.61 -9.15
N THR A 106 6.76 3.65 -9.64
CA THR A 106 5.29 3.75 -9.52
C THR A 106 4.60 2.61 -10.28
N THR A 107 5.08 2.26 -11.47
CA THR A 107 4.58 1.11 -12.23
C THR A 107 4.74 -0.19 -11.46
N PHE A 108 5.93 -0.47 -10.91
CA PHE A 108 6.17 -1.69 -10.15
C PHE A 108 5.40 -1.72 -8.84
N ILE A 109 5.16 -0.59 -8.18
CA ILE A 109 4.27 -0.51 -7.02
C ILE A 109 2.82 -0.84 -7.43
N GLY A 110 2.36 -0.35 -8.58
CA GLY A 110 1.03 -0.70 -9.11
C GLY A 110 0.88 -2.20 -9.40
N LEU A 111 1.88 -2.82 -10.02
CA LEU A 111 1.92 -4.28 -10.25
C LEU A 111 2.08 -5.06 -8.93
N GLY A 112 2.86 -4.53 -8.00
CA GLY A 112 3.03 -5.08 -6.67
C GLY A 112 1.71 -5.08 -5.90
N TYR A 113 0.93 -4.01 -5.98
CA TYR A 113 -0.39 -3.90 -5.38
C TYR A 113 -1.31 -5.03 -5.84
N THR A 114 -1.36 -5.32 -7.16
CA THR A 114 -2.14 -6.45 -7.66
C THR A 114 -1.60 -7.79 -7.14
N GLY A 115 -0.29 -7.95 -7.05
CA GLY A 115 0.34 -9.14 -6.48
C GLY A 115 0.00 -9.37 -5.00
N GLY A 116 0.00 -8.31 -4.18
CA GLY A 116 -0.34 -8.39 -2.77
C GLY A 116 -1.82 -8.68 -2.52
N VAL A 117 -2.71 -8.12 -3.34
CA VAL A 117 -4.14 -8.47 -3.29
C VAL A 117 -4.35 -9.93 -3.66
N LEU A 118 -3.73 -10.41 -4.75
CA LEU A 118 -3.86 -11.80 -5.17
C LEU A 118 -3.26 -12.77 -4.17
N SER A 119 -2.12 -12.45 -3.54
CA SER A 119 -1.51 -13.33 -2.54
C SER A 119 -2.42 -13.54 -1.33
N LEU A 120 -3.14 -12.51 -0.88
CA LEU A 120 -4.13 -12.65 0.20
C LEU A 120 -5.34 -13.48 -0.22
N VAL A 121 -5.85 -13.30 -1.44
CA VAL A 121 -6.96 -14.11 -1.96
C VAL A 121 -6.56 -15.59 -2.09
N MET A 122 -5.33 -15.87 -2.53
CA MET A 122 -4.80 -17.24 -2.65
C MET A 122 -4.60 -17.91 -1.28
N GLN A 123 -4.42 -17.13 -0.22
CA GLN A 123 -4.26 -17.61 1.16
C GLN A 123 -5.57 -17.48 1.97
N ASP A 124 -6.71 -17.19 1.32
CA ASP A 124 -8.03 -17.03 1.94
C ASP A 124 -8.09 -16.02 3.12
N HIS A 125 -7.30 -14.94 3.07
CA HIS A 125 -7.32 -13.86 4.07
C HIS A 125 -8.20 -12.66 3.68
N PRO A 126 -8.82 -11.96 4.65
CA PRO A 126 -9.63 -10.77 4.38
C PRO A 126 -8.77 -9.60 3.86
N LEU A 127 -9.30 -8.88 2.86
CA LEU A 127 -8.59 -7.78 2.19
C LEU A 127 -8.71 -6.45 2.94
N LEU A 128 -9.94 -6.03 3.24
CA LEU A 128 -10.23 -4.67 3.73
C LEU A 128 -9.99 -4.46 5.22
N GLU A 129 -9.74 -5.53 5.96
CA GLU A 129 -9.44 -5.49 7.40
C GLU A 129 -7.96 -5.19 7.67
N SER A 130 -7.10 -5.29 6.63
CA SER A 130 -5.67 -5.14 6.77
C SER A 130 -5.21 -3.67 6.69
N PRO A 131 -4.52 -3.14 7.72
CA PRO A 131 -3.86 -1.82 7.62
C PRO A 131 -2.83 -1.74 6.49
N HIS A 132 -2.22 -2.88 6.12
CA HIS A 132 -1.29 -2.95 5.00
C HIS A 132 -1.99 -2.66 3.66
N PHE A 133 -3.21 -3.19 3.45
CA PHE A 133 -4.02 -2.91 2.27
C PHE A 133 -4.30 -1.40 2.13
N TRP A 134 -4.81 -0.76 3.19
CA TRP A 134 -5.17 0.66 3.15
C TRP A 134 -3.98 1.59 2.95
N THR A 135 -2.84 1.29 3.61
CA THR A 135 -1.61 2.08 3.40
C THR A 135 -1.05 1.91 1.99
N GLY A 136 -1.21 0.73 1.38
CA GLY A 136 -0.85 0.48 -0.01
C GLY A 136 -1.72 1.28 -0.99
N THR A 137 -3.04 1.26 -0.78
CA THR A 137 -4.00 2.05 -1.56
C THR A 137 -3.71 3.55 -1.47
N LEU A 138 -3.44 4.05 -0.26
CA LEU A 138 -3.10 5.45 -0.04
C LEU A 138 -1.77 5.81 -0.73
N ALA A 139 -0.73 4.99 -0.60
CA ALA A 139 0.55 5.21 -1.27
C ALA A 139 0.39 5.27 -2.79
N LEU A 140 -0.33 4.32 -3.38
CA LEU A 140 -0.57 4.27 -4.83
C LEU A 140 -1.37 5.49 -5.31
N GLY A 141 -2.40 5.92 -4.56
CA GLY A 141 -3.16 7.12 -4.86
C GLY A 141 -2.29 8.39 -4.84
N LEU A 142 -1.44 8.53 -3.82
CA LEU A 142 -0.50 9.66 -3.71
C LEU A 142 0.54 9.65 -4.84
N LEU A 143 1.11 8.49 -5.17
CA LEU A 143 2.04 8.36 -6.30
C LEU A 143 1.37 8.68 -7.63
N GLY A 144 0.14 8.23 -7.85
CA GLY A 144 -0.65 8.53 -9.04
C GLY A 144 -0.91 10.04 -9.17
N MET A 145 -1.33 10.70 -8.09
CA MET A 145 -1.50 12.15 -8.03
C MET A 145 -0.18 12.88 -8.30
N ASN A 146 0.92 12.41 -7.69
CA ASN A 146 2.24 12.99 -7.85
C ASN A 146 2.74 12.89 -9.30
N GLY A 147 2.51 11.74 -9.93
CA GLY A 147 2.79 11.48 -11.34
C GLY A 147 1.95 12.36 -12.26
N ALA A 148 0.65 12.53 -11.99
CA ALA A 148 -0.24 13.40 -12.76
C ALA A 148 0.24 14.86 -12.75
N ILE A 149 0.69 15.38 -11.60
CA ILE A 149 1.28 16.73 -11.50
C ILE A 149 2.50 16.84 -12.43
N SER A 150 3.39 15.85 -12.42
CA SER A 150 4.59 15.83 -13.27
C SER A 150 4.24 15.72 -14.77
N MET A 151 3.29 14.85 -15.14
CA MET A 151 2.84 14.66 -16.53
C MET A 151 2.15 15.90 -17.11
N SER A 152 1.44 16.67 -16.29
CA SER A 152 0.86 17.97 -16.66
C SER A 152 1.90 19.08 -16.90
N LYS A 153 3.20 18.76 -16.83
CA LYS A 153 4.31 19.71 -16.85
C LYS A 153 4.16 20.77 -15.76
N PHE A 154 3.70 20.37 -14.57
CA PHE A 154 3.44 21.27 -13.45
C PHE A 154 2.47 22.42 -13.81
N GLY A 155 1.46 22.15 -14.64
CA GLY A 155 0.48 23.14 -15.08
C GLY A 155 1.10 24.34 -15.79
N GLY A 156 2.09 24.11 -16.65
CA GLY A 156 2.86 25.16 -17.32
C GLY A 156 4.04 25.69 -16.50
N GLY A 157 4.63 24.86 -15.64
CA GLY A 157 5.82 25.22 -14.86
C GLY A 157 5.55 25.96 -13.55
N LYS A 158 4.30 25.98 -13.05
CA LYS A 158 3.90 26.69 -11.83
C LYS A 158 4.75 26.27 -10.61
N PRO A 159 5.41 27.22 -9.90
CA PRO A 159 6.24 26.91 -8.74
C PRO A 159 5.49 26.18 -7.61
N ALA A 160 4.22 26.54 -7.39
CA ALA A 160 3.36 25.89 -6.42
C ALA A 160 3.24 24.38 -6.69
N LEU A 161 2.95 23.98 -7.94
CA LEU A 161 2.80 22.57 -8.32
C LEU A 161 4.12 21.79 -8.22
N ARG A 162 5.27 22.43 -8.45
CA ARG A 162 6.59 21.81 -8.21
C ARG A 162 6.81 21.53 -6.73
N THR A 163 6.35 22.43 -5.87
CA THR A 163 6.43 22.27 -4.41
C THR A 163 5.44 21.21 -3.92
N THR A 164 4.21 21.23 -4.40
CA THR A 164 3.22 20.17 -4.14
C THR A 164 3.75 18.81 -4.53
N HIS A 165 4.35 18.66 -5.73
CA HIS A 165 4.96 17.41 -6.17
C HIS A 165 6.06 16.90 -5.21
N ALA A 166 6.93 17.80 -4.75
CA ALA A 166 8.00 17.41 -3.82
C ALA A 166 7.45 16.89 -2.47
N TYR A 167 6.46 17.58 -1.90
CA TYR A 167 5.88 17.17 -0.62
C TYR A 167 4.97 15.95 -0.72
N ILE A 168 4.09 15.86 -1.74
CA ILE A 168 3.27 14.66 -1.98
C ILE A 168 4.18 13.45 -2.21
N GLY A 169 5.23 13.60 -3.03
CA GLY A 169 6.21 12.54 -3.24
C GLY A 169 6.89 12.10 -1.95
N SER A 170 7.28 13.04 -1.09
CA SER A 170 7.92 12.73 0.19
C SER A 170 6.97 12.02 1.17
N VAL A 171 5.71 12.46 1.24
CA VAL A 171 4.67 11.80 2.05
C VAL A 171 4.38 10.40 1.53
N ALA A 172 4.29 10.22 0.21
CA ALA A 172 4.13 8.89 -0.39
C ALA A 172 5.27 7.95 0.00
N MET A 173 6.53 8.43 0.00
CA MET A 173 7.67 7.63 0.43
C MET A 173 7.60 7.23 1.90
N VAL A 174 7.21 8.13 2.80
CA VAL A 174 7.02 7.81 4.22
C VAL A 174 5.93 6.74 4.39
N ILE A 175 4.81 6.89 3.67
CA ILE A 175 3.73 5.91 3.72
C ILE A 175 4.18 4.56 3.17
N LEU A 176 5.02 4.52 2.13
CA LEU A 176 5.59 3.26 1.61
C LEU A 176 6.48 2.55 2.64
N LEU A 177 7.23 3.29 3.45
CA LEU A 177 8.02 2.69 4.53
C LEU A 177 7.11 2.12 5.63
N VAL A 178 6.06 2.85 6.02
CA VAL A 178 5.04 2.34 6.94
C VAL A 178 4.35 1.11 6.36
N HIS A 179 3.97 1.16 5.09
CA HIS A 179 3.34 0.06 4.37
C HIS A 179 4.23 -1.19 4.33
N ALA A 180 5.54 -1.02 4.09
CA ALA A 180 6.51 -2.12 4.13
C ALA A 180 6.61 -2.75 5.52
N ALA A 181 6.68 -1.94 6.59
CA ALA A 181 6.69 -2.45 7.96
C ALA A 181 5.40 -3.22 8.30
N LEU A 182 4.24 -2.69 7.89
CA LEU A 182 2.95 -3.37 8.05
C LEU A 182 2.87 -4.66 7.22
N GLY A 183 3.51 -4.70 6.05
CA GLY A 183 3.58 -5.88 5.18
C GLY A 183 4.42 -6.99 5.80
N VAL A 184 5.56 -6.66 6.39
CA VAL A 184 6.36 -7.63 7.16
C VAL A 184 5.57 -8.15 8.36
N LYS A 185 4.90 -7.26 9.10
CA LYS A 185 4.04 -7.67 10.23
C LYS A 185 2.92 -8.62 9.77
N LEU A 186 2.25 -8.31 8.66
CA LEU A 186 1.21 -9.15 8.09
C LEU A 186 1.75 -10.52 7.66
N GLY A 187 2.86 -10.54 6.92
CA GLY A 187 3.50 -11.78 6.47
C GLY A 187 4.04 -12.66 7.60
N LEU A 188 4.31 -12.12 8.79
CA LEU A 188 4.66 -12.93 9.97
C LEU A 188 3.44 -13.43 10.75
N SER A 189 2.24 -12.92 10.45
CA SER A 189 1.00 -13.24 11.16
C SER A 189 0.07 -14.20 10.41
N ILE A 190 0.33 -14.41 9.12
CA ILE A 190 -0.38 -15.34 8.25
C ILE A 190 0.50 -16.56 7.99
#